data_AF-A0A7C4TBH7-F1
#
_entry.id   AF-A0A7C4TBH7-F1
#
_cell.length_a   1.000
_cell.length_b   1.000
_cell.length_c   1.000
_cell.angle_alpha   90.00
_cell.angle_beta   90.00
_cell.angle_gamma   90.00
#
_symmetry.space_group_name_H-M   'P 1'
#
loop_
_entity.id
_entity.type
_entity.pdbx_description
1 polymer ?
#
loop_
_entity_poly.entity_id
_entity_poly.type
_entity_poly.pdbx_seq_one_letter_code
_entity_poly.pdbx_strand_id
1 'polypeptide(L)'
;MPNCYVESLMYYTNNPVAEAMRGFGVPQMAFAHESQMDEMAQLLGMDPLEIRLKNCLRKGSFTATGQRLDHSVGFEDTLRVIEPYWRERGFNKNTGYGLGSMCYGIRSLWR
;
A
#
# COMPACT_ATOMS: atom_id res chain seq x y z
N MET A 1 -4.55 8.53 -6.47
CA MET A 1 -4.93 9.59 -5.52
C MET A 1 -4.52 10.95 -6.11
N PRO A 2 -5.47 11.79 -6.55
CA PRO A 2 -5.15 13.02 -7.27
C PRO A 2 -4.61 14.14 -6.37
N ASN A 3 -5.02 14.17 -5.10
CA ASN A 3 -4.58 15.14 -4.10
C ASN A 3 -4.03 14.40 -2.89
N CYS A 4 -2.82 14.73 -2.45
CA CYS A 4 -2.17 14.12 -1.31
C CYS A 4 -1.36 15.18 -0.55
N TYR A 5 -1.57 15.26 0.76
CA TYR A 5 -0.77 16.07 1.67
C TYR A 5 -0.16 15.13 2.71
N VAL A 6 1.17 15.17 2.85
CA VAL A 6 1.91 14.32 3.79
C VAL A 6 2.86 15.21 4.56
N GLU A 7 2.75 15.18 5.87
CA GLU A 7 3.67 15.85 6.80
C GLU A 7 4.34 14.79 7.67
N SER A 8 5.64 14.96 7.94
CA SER A 8 6.41 14.07 8.79
C SER A 8 7.22 14.91 9.77
N LEU A 9 7.12 14.58 11.06
CA LEU A 9 7.81 15.25 12.14
C LEU A 9 8.72 14.25 12.85
N MET A 10 9.94 14.67 13.13
CA MET A 10 10.91 13.87 13.89
C MET A 10 11.07 14.48 15.27
N TYR A 11 10.86 13.66 16.30
CA TYR A 11 10.99 14.05 17.69
C TYR A 11 12.18 13.35 18.33
N TYR A 12 12.98 14.09 19.07
CA TYR A 12 14.01 13.52 19.92
C TYR A 12 13.36 12.88 21.15
N THR A 13 13.82 11.67 21.49
CA THR A 13 13.37 10.94 22.67
C THR A 13 14.58 10.46 23.45
N ASN A 14 14.40 10.13 24.73
CA ASN A 14 15.46 9.59 25.59
C ASN A 14 15.79 8.11 25.29
N ASN A 15 15.24 7.56 24.21
CA ASN A 15 15.49 6.18 23.79
C ASN A 15 16.79 6.08 22.98
N PRO A 16 17.34 4.86 22.80
CA PRO A 16 18.44 4.64 21.88
C PRO A 16 18.15 5.17 20.48
N VAL A 17 19.20 5.63 19.78
CA VAL A 17 19.10 6.20 18.43
C VAL A 17 18.49 5.16 17.49
N ALA A 18 17.44 5.56 16.76
CA ALA A 18 16.83 4.74 15.73
C ALA A 18 17.66 4.80 14.44
N GLU A 19 17.83 3.64 13.79
CA GLU A 19 18.55 3.51 12.52
C GLU A 19 17.66 2.87 11.44
N ALA A 20 18.16 2.83 10.20
CA ALA A 20 17.54 2.17 9.06
C ALA A 20 17.23 0.69 9.34
N MET A 21 15.94 0.35 9.38
CA MET A 21 15.48 -1.04 9.29
C MET A 21 15.05 -1.37 7.85
N ARG A 22 14.94 -2.67 7.53
CA ARG A 22 14.47 -3.17 6.23
C ARG A 22 13.22 -2.43 5.76
N GLY A 23 13.32 -1.77 4.61
CA GLY A 23 12.24 -0.98 4.03
C GLY A 23 12.22 0.49 4.45
N PHE A 24 13.19 0.99 5.22
CA PHE A 24 13.42 2.42 5.53
C PHE A 24 12.14 3.28 5.63
N GLY A 25 11.37 3.07 6.70
CA GLY A 25 10.13 3.83 6.95
C GLY A 25 8.91 3.41 6.11
N VAL A 26 9.10 2.69 5.00
CA VAL A 26 8.01 2.20 4.15
C VAL A 26 7.05 1.26 4.89
N PRO A 27 7.51 0.27 5.70
CA PRO A 27 6.58 -0.66 6.36
C PRO A 27 5.57 0.04 7.28
N GLN A 28 6.01 1.11 7.95
CA GLN A 28 5.18 1.89 8.86
C GLN A 28 4.06 2.61 8.10
N MET A 29 4.41 3.26 6.98
CA MET A 29 3.44 3.93 6.12
C MET A 29 2.55 2.96 5.35
N ALA A 30 3.09 1.82 4.91
CA ALA A 30 2.33 0.77 4.23
C ALA A 30 1.23 0.22 5.14
N PHE A 31 1.54 -0.03 6.43
CA PHE A 31 0.54 -0.45 7.40
C PHE A 31 -0.57 0.58 7.55
N ALA A 32 -0.23 1.86 7.74
CA ALA A 32 -1.21 2.93 7.91
C ALA A 32 -2.11 3.09 6.66
N HIS A 33 -1.51 3.09 5.47
CA HIS A 33 -2.22 3.20 4.20
C HIS A 33 -3.16 2.02 3.96
N GLU A 34 -2.68 0.78 4.16
CA GLU A 34 -3.50 -0.41 3.92
C GLU A 34 -4.63 -0.56 4.94
N SER A 35 -4.38 -0.18 6.20
CA SER A 35 -5.43 -0.14 7.23
C SER A 35 -6.54 0.84 6.84
N GLN A 36 -6.16 2.04 6.36
CA GLN A 36 -7.12 3.03 5.87
C GLN A 36 -7.92 2.51 4.67
N MET A 37 -7.28 1.81 3.73
CA MET A 37 -7.94 1.21 2.58
C MET A 37 -8.97 0.14 2.99
N ASP A 38 -8.66 -0.68 4.00
CA ASP A 38 -9.58 -1.67 4.55
C ASP A 38 -10.77 -1.04 5.26
N GLU A 39 -10.55 0.01 6.06
CA GLU A 39 -11.63 0.76 6.71
C GLU A 39 -12.57 1.40 5.66
N MET A 40 -12.01 2.00 4.61
CA MET A 40 -12.80 2.53 3.50
C MET A 40 -13.59 1.45 2.77
N ALA A 41 -13.01 0.27 2.57
CA ALA A 41 -13.71 -0.87 1.97
C ALA A 41 -14.95 -1.26 2.79
N GLN A 42 -14.79 -1.35 4.11
CA GLN A 42 -15.88 -1.68 5.05
C GLN A 42 -16.98 -0.61 5.01
N LEU A 43 -16.61 0.67 5.07
CA LEU A 43 -17.55 1.79 5.04
C LEU A 43 -18.35 1.87 3.73
N LEU A 44 -17.71 1.55 2.61
CA LEU A 44 -18.34 1.54 1.29
C LEU A 44 -19.08 0.23 0.99
N GLY A 45 -18.99 -0.78 1.86
CA GLY A 45 -19.53 -2.12 1.61
C GLY A 45 -18.89 -2.80 0.39
N MET A 46 -17.65 -2.45 0.06
CA MET A 46 -16.91 -2.95 -1.09
C MET A 46 -15.93 -4.05 -0.68
N ASP A 47 -15.68 -5.03 -1.55
CA ASP A 47 -14.66 -6.04 -1.26
C ASP A 47 -13.26 -5.36 -1.17
N PRO A 48 -12.43 -5.72 -0.16
CA PRO A 48 -11.10 -5.15 0.01
C PRO A 48 -10.17 -5.31 -1.22
N LEU A 49 -10.34 -6.35 -2.02
CA LEU A 49 -9.59 -6.54 -3.26
C LEU A 49 -10.09 -5.58 -4.36
N GLU A 50 -11.40 -5.36 -4.45
CA GLU A 50 -12.00 -4.50 -5.48
C GLU A 50 -11.62 -3.03 -5.32
N ILE A 51 -11.63 -2.52 -4.09
CA ILE A 51 -11.21 -1.12 -3.83
C ILE A 51 -9.74 -0.93 -4.21
N ARG A 52 -8.88 -1.94 -4.00
CA ARG A 52 -7.47 -1.93 -4.38
C ARG A 52 -7.28 -2.00 -5.89
N LEU A 53 -8.02 -2.85 -6.59
CA LEU A 53 -7.99 -2.93 -8.05
C LEU A 53 -8.51 -1.65 -8.72
N LYS A 54 -9.48 -0.96 -8.12
CA LYS A 54 -9.96 0.34 -8.60
C LYS A 54 -8.93 1.45 -8.43
N ASN A 55 -8.19 1.45 -7.32
CA ASN A 55 -7.23 2.49 -6.96
C ASN A 55 -5.77 2.13 -7.29
N CYS A 56 -5.54 1.01 -7.99
CA CYS A 56 -4.20 0.52 -8.30
C CYS A 56 -3.43 1.49 -9.19
N LEU A 57 -2.12 1.59 -8.97
CA LEU A 57 -1.23 2.31 -9.87
C LEU A 57 -1.10 1.52 -11.17
N ARG A 58 -1.22 2.24 -12.31
CA ARG A 58 -1.07 1.69 -13.65
C ARG A 58 0.09 2.37 -14.34
N LYS A 59 0.54 1.80 -15.45
CA LYS A 59 1.51 2.46 -16.32
C LYS A 59 0.97 3.84 -16.74
N GLY A 60 1.79 4.87 -16.58
CA GLY A 60 1.41 6.27 -16.81
C GLY A 60 0.77 6.98 -15.62
N SER A 61 0.53 6.28 -14.49
CA SER A 61 0.12 6.92 -13.25
C SER A 61 1.27 7.73 -12.63
N PHE A 62 0.90 8.72 -11.83
CA PHE A 62 1.83 9.51 -11.03
C PHE A 62 1.80 9.05 -9.57
N THR A 63 2.98 8.93 -8.96
CA THR A 63 3.10 8.77 -7.51
C THR A 63 2.74 10.06 -6.78
N ALA A 64 2.51 10.00 -5.47
CA ALA A 64 2.29 11.19 -4.64
C ALA A 64 3.46 12.20 -4.70
N THR A 65 4.66 11.74 -5.07
CA THR A 65 5.87 12.57 -5.25
C THR A 65 6.04 13.11 -6.66
N GLY A 66 5.06 12.90 -7.55
CA GLY A 66 5.09 13.36 -8.94
C GLY A 66 5.94 12.50 -9.89
N GLN A 67 6.43 11.33 -9.44
CA GLN A 67 7.14 10.41 -10.32
C GLN A 67 6.14 9.76 -11.27
N ARG A 68 6.40 9.87 -12.57
CA ARG A 68 5.65 9.15 -13.61
C ARG A 68 6.13 7.70 -13.69
N LEU A 69 5.19 6.76 -13.66
CA LEU A 69 5.47 5.33 -13.78
C LEU A 69 5.47 4.90 -15.25
N ASP A 70 6.60 5.07 -15.93
CA ASP A 70 6.75 4.78 -17.36
C ASP A 70 7.12 3.31 -17.66
N HIS A 71 7.71 2.60 -16.70
CA HIS A 71 8.09 1.19 -16.83
C HIS A 71 7.13 0.30 -16.00
N SER A 72 7.13 -1.01 -16.31
CA SER A 72 6.12 -1.98 -15.85
C SER A 72 5.68 -1.79 -14.39
N VAL A 73 4.39 -1.54 -14.20
CA VAL A 73 3.75 -1.49 -12.88
C VAL A 73 3.01 -2.81 -12.71
N GLY A 74 3.72 -3.85 -12.26
CA GLY A 74 3.15 -5.19 -12.06
C GLY A 74 2.16 -5.30 -10.89
N PHE A 75 1.72 -4.17 -10.34
CA PHE A 75 0.88 -4.12 -9.15
C PHE A 75 -0.54 -4.61 -9.41
N GLU A 76 -1.11 -4.32 -10.59
CA GLU A 76 -2.40 -4.89 -10.97
C GLU A 76 -2.28 -6.39 -11.24
N ASP A 77 -1.22 -6.81 -11.92
CA ASP A 77 -0.99 -8.21 -12.27
C ASP A 77 -0.86 -9.09 -11.01
N THR A 78 -0.15 -8.63 -9.98
CA THR A 78 -0.05 -9.37 -8.71
C THR A 78 -1.40 -9.49 -8.00
N LEU A 79 -2.23 -8.45 -8.02
CA LEU A 79 -3.57 -8.49 -7.45
C LEU A 79 -4.50 -9.43 -8.24
N ARG A 80 -4.35 -9.52 -9.56
CA ARG A 80 -5.11 -10.46 -10.39
C ARG A 80 -4.70 -11.91 -10.16
N VAL A 81 -3.42 -12.17 -9.90
CA VAL A 81 -2.94 -13.53 -9.58
C VAL A 81 -3.50 -14.02 -8.24
N ILE A 82 -3.65 -13.13 -7.25
CA ILE A 82 -4.19 -13.52 -5.94
C ILE A 82 -5.73 -13.59 -5.90
N GLU A 83 -6.41 -12.94 -6.85
CA GLU A 83 -7.87 -12.90 -6.95
C GLU A 83 -8.57 -14.27 -6.82
N PRO A 84 -8.20 -15.33 -7.57
CA PRO A 84 -8.85 -16.63 -7.43
C PRO A 84 -8.72 -17.21 -6.01
N TYR A 85 -7.53 -17.13 -5.42
CA TYR A 85 -7.28 -17.60 -4.05
C TYR A 85 -8.03 -16.77 -3.00
N TRP A 86 -8.18 -15.47 -3.24
CA TRP A 86 -8.99 -14.59 -2.40
C TRP A 86 -10.45 -15.01 -2.46
N ARG A 87 -11.00 -15.30 -3.64
CA ARG A 87 -12.41 -15.70 -3.80
C ARG A 87 -12.71 -17.11 -3.30
N GLU A 88 -11.77 -18.04 -3.44
CA GLU A 88 -11.90 -19.44 -2.98
C GLU A 88 -11.74 -19.59 -1.46
N ARG A 89 -11.40 -18.52 -0.73
CA ARG A 89 -11.17 -18.58 0.72
C ARG A 89 -12.42 -19.05 1.46
N GLY A 90 -12.26 -20.07 2.31
CA GLY A 90 -13.33 -20.53 3.20
C GLY A 90 -13.48 -19.60 4.40
N PHE A 91 -14.67 -19.04 4.62
CA PHE A 91 -14.99 -18.28 5.83
C PHE A 91 -15.18 -19.24 7.00
N ASN A 92 -14.18 -19.33 7.89
CA ASN A 92 -14.28 -20.08 9.14
C ASN A 92 -14.51 -19.11 10.31
N LYS A 93 -15.35 -19.50 11.28
CA LYS A 93 -15.74 -18.64 12.42
C LYS A 93 -14.55 -18.19 13.28
N ASN A 94 -13.43 -18.92 13.25
CA ASN A 94 -12.23 -18.64 14.05
C ASN A 94 -11.04 -18.12 13.22
N THR A 95 -11.25 -17.72 11.96
CA THR A 95 -10.15 -17.28 11.07
C THR A 95 -10.51 -15.97 10.39
N GLY A 96 -9.72 -14.93 10.68
CA GLY A 96 -9.77 -13.66 9.97
C GLY A 96 -8.85 -13.69 8.75
N TYR A 97 -9.31 -13.17 7.62
CA TYR A 97 -8.50 -12.99 6.42
C TYR A 97 -8.32 -11.49 6.17
N GLY A 98 -7.08 -11.08 5.95
CA GLY A 98 -6.72 -9.71 5.56
C GLY A 98 -5.97 -9.71 4.24
N LEU A 99 -6.08 -8.61 3.51
CA LEU A 99 -5.32 -8.39 2.28
C LEU A 99 -4.57 -7.07 2.44
N GLY A 100 -3.28 -7.08 2.15
CA GLY A 100 -2.45 -5.88 2.16
C GLY A 100 -1.57 -5.85 0.92
N SER A 101 -1.53 -4.72 0.23
CA SER A 101 -0.72 -4.55 -0.98
C SER A 101 -0.14 -3.15 -1.05
N MET A 102 1.19 -3.03 -1.08
CA MET A 102 1.87 -1.73 -1.19
C MET A 102 2.77 -1.72 -2.42
N CYS A 103 2.61 -0.71 -3.28
CA CYS A 103 3.60 -0.40 -4.30
C CYS A 103 4.55 0.66 -3.74
N TYR A 104 5.83 0.33 -3.61
CA TYR A 104 6.86 1.29 -3.23
C TYR A 104 8.09 1.14 -4.10
N GLY A 105 8.70 2.28 -4.43
CA GLY A 105 9.95 2.36 -5.15
C GLY A 105 10.92 3.24 -4.38
N ILE A 106 12.15 2.79 -4.22
CA ILE A 106 13.23 3.64 -3.70
C ILE A 106 13.86 4.31 -4.91
N ARG A 107 13.65 5.61 -5.05
CA ARG A 107 14.37 6.40 -6.06
C ARG A 107 15.81 6.59 -5.58
N SER A 108 16.76 6.00 -6.30
CA SER A 108 18.17 6.41 -6.21
C SER A 108 18.28 7.83 -6.77
N LEU A 109 18.40 8.83 -5.90
CA LEU A 109 18.72 10.20 -6.27
C LEU A 109 20.21 10.28 -6.63
N TRP A 110 20.58 9.78 -7.80
CA TRP A 110 21.82 10.16 -8.48
C TRP A 110 21.43 10.93 -9.74
N ARG A 111 21.38 12.25 -9.61
CA ARG A 111 21.44 13.18 -10.74
C ARG A 111 22.00 14.50 -10.29
#